data_AF-A0AA36BK58-F1
#
_entry.id   AF-A0AA36BK58-F1
#
_cell.length_a   1.000
_cell.length_b   1.000
_cell.length_c   1.000
_cell.angle_alpha   90.00
_cell.angle_beta   90.00
_cell.angle_gamma   90.00
#
_symmetry.space_group_name_H-M   'P 1'
#
loop_
_entity.id
_entity.type
_entity.pdbx_description
1 polymer ?
#
loop_
_entity_poly.entity_id
_entity_poly.type
_entity_poly.pdbx_seq_one_letter_code
_entity_poly.pdbx_strand_id
1 'polypeptide(L)'
;MTTDSAATFYGKLSCPDRFSSHKENIPGFLFGQLKMVKITVKRNDEPQFLHETTGDTAIDVLITNITTIYNGRLKIERICLDEQITELKLIDEWAEKCRPSGGDAFNKDTMGRRNGIAPNEHMAGVLNKSSKEAKDMISKKKIQADICVDQKTVKDALDILRGAVMIVYPMGLPPHDPIRMELENKEQLDGTQASLEVIPVDNADLWWAGKQLLRGKKLKDYIGNNEKTKIIAKLQKLGQGAPGREPVVSEQEQKEMMAYYYRKQEAAKKLAADDEDSFLNSEWADNQMLKKKFQGLTNIRFLIFFVNEAPIMKNPFIFVADVVVGVFAVTWQSFL
;
A
#
# COMPACT_ATOMS: atom_id res chain seq x y z
N MET A 1 26.16 58.63 68.10
CA MET A 1 26.64 57.39 67.48
C MET A 1 25.48 56.78 66.70
N THR A 2 25.58 56.81 65.37
CA THR A 2 25.01 55.88 64.35
C THR A 2 23.51 55.52 64.43
N THR A 3 22.65 56.18 63.61
CA THR A 3 21.98 55.70 62.35
C THR A 3 20.86 54.67 62.57
N ASP A 4 19.58 55.07 62.44
CA ASP A 4 18.68 54.87 61.25
C ASP A 4 18.30 53.40 61.02
N SER A 5 17.08 52.94 60.74
CA SER A 5 15.76 53.53 60.45
C SER A 5 14.80 52.33 60.31
N ALA A 6 13.59 52.34 60.88
CA ALA A 6 12.48 51.50 60.41
C ALA A 6 11.14 51.92 61.03
N ALA A 7 10.07 51.71 60.25
CA ALA A 7 8.65 51.67 60.61
C ALA A 7 7.81 52.94 60.35
N THR A 8 7.39 53.09 59.09
CA THR A 8 6.11 53.70 58.67
C THR A 8 4.99 52.67 58.94
N PHE A 9 4.07 52.90 59.88
CA PHE A 9 2.83 53.70 59.85
C PHE A 9 1.60 53.01 59.18
N TYR A 10 0.63 52.62 60.05
CA TYR A 10 -0.86 52.62 59.95
C TYR A 10 -1.49 51.91 58.72
N GLY A 11 -2.42 50.96 58.85
CA GLY A 11 -3.53 50.84 59.80
C GLY A 11 -4.86 51.08 59.07
N LYS A 12 -5.71 50.04 59.01
CA LYS A 12 -7.17 49.95 58.70
C LYS A 12 -7.45 48.81 57.71
N LEU A 13 -8.48 47.99 57.76
CA LEU A 13 -9.60 47.69 58.67
C LEU A 13 -10.25 46.41 58.07
N SER A 14 -10.98 45.64 58.91
CA SER A 14 -12.07 44.71 58.57
C SER A 14 -11.76 43.24 58.18
N CYS A 15 -11.84 42.34 59.18
CA CYS A 15 -12.44 40.99 59.07
C CYS A 15 -13.98 41.11 59.28
N PRO A 16 -14.87 40.13 58.98
CA PRO A 16 -14.68 38.66 58.87
C PRO A 16 -15.39 38.05 57.61
N ASP A 17 -15.16 36.82 57.16
CA ASP A 17 -15.73 35.60 57.74
C ASP A 17 -15.16 34.34 57.05
N ARG A 18 -14.79 33.38 57.90
CA ARG A 18 -15.16 31.96 57.82
C ARG A 18 -14.73 31.15 56.59
N PHE A 19 -13.60 30.46 56.76
CA PHE A 19 -13.31 29.08 56.35
C PHE A 19 -14.33 28.40 55.41
N SER A 20 -13.95 28.23 54.14
CA SER A 20 -14.33 27.07 53.34
C SER A 20 -13.22 26.77 52.34
N SER A 21 -12.75 25.54 52.38
CA SER A 21 -11.66 24.96 51.58
C SER A 21 -11.77 25.30 50.09
N HIS A 22 -10.75 25.97 49.55
CA HIS A 22 -10.49 25.96 48.11
C HIS A 22 -10.21 24.52 47.67
N LYS A 23 -11.23 23.83 47.16
CA LYS A 23 -11.02 22.83 46.12
C LYS A 23 -10.77 23.63 44.85
N GLU A 24 -9.51 23.72 44.47
CA GLU A 24 -9.15 24.07 43.09
C GLU A 24 -9.88 23.07 42.19
N ASN A 25 -10.91 23.57 41.51
CA ASN A 25 -11.56 22.87 40.41
C ASN A 25 -10.52 22.76 39.30
N ILE A 26 -9.75 21.69 39.33
CA ILE A 26 -9.17 21.11 38.11
C ILE A 26 -10.39 20.86 37.22
N PRO A 27 -10.57 21.58 36.08
CA PRO A 27 -11.64 21.22 35.18
C PRO A 27 -11.33 19.79 34.74
N GLY A 28 -12.18 18.87 35.21
CA GLY A 28 -12.09 17.46 34.89
C GLY A 28 -11.89 17.36 33.39
N PHE A 29 -10.78 16.73 33.02
CA PHE A 29 -10.50 16.27 31.67
C PHE A 29 -11.63 15.29 31.33
N LEU A 30 -12.76 15.86 30.90
CA LEU A 30 -13.77 15.13 30.19
C LEU A 30 -13.06 14.68 28.92
N PHE A 31 -12.57 13.44 28.95
CA PHE A 31 -12.52 12.57 27.77
C PHE A 31 -13.96 12.38 27.25
N GLY A 32 -14.63 13.48 26.91
CA GLY A 32 -15.61 13.45 25.85
C GLY A 32 -14.79 13.12 24.63
N GLN A 33 -14.98 11.93 24.08
CA GLN A 33 -14.52 11.62 22.73
C GLN A 33 -14.88 12.83 21.87
N LEU A 34 -13.88 13.62 21.45
CA LEU A 34 -14.07 14.59 20.39
C LEU A 34 -14.65 13.77 19.24
N LYS A 35 -15.94 13.96 18.98
CA LYS A 35 -16.62 13.25 17.90
C LYS A 35 -16.00 13.85 16.64
N MET A 36 -15.29 13.02 15.89
CA MET A 36 -14.58 13.45 14.69
C MET A 36 -15.13 12.73 13.48
N VAL A 37 -15.32 13.50 12.41
CA VAL A 37 -15.67 13.02 11.09
C VAL A 37 -14.44 12.34 10.51
N LYS A 38 -14.60 11.09 10.08
CA LYS A 38 -13.56 10.33 9.40
C LYS A 38 -13.76 10.44 7.90
N ILE A 39 -12.73 10.91 7.19
CA ILE A 39 -12.77 11.15 5.74
C ILE A 39 -11.78 10.22 5.07
N THR A 40 -12.29 9.24 4.33
CA THR A 40 -11.49 8.42 3.41
C THR A 40 -11.29 9.21 2.13
N VAL A 41 -10.05 9.61 1.86
CA VAL A 41 -9.68 10.34 0.65
C VAL A 41 -9.38 9.35 -0.46
N LYS A 42 -10.08 9.47 -1.59
CA LYS A 42 -9.87 8.68 -2.81
C LYS A 42 -9.31 9.53 -3.94
N ARG A 43 -8.55 8.90 -4.83
CA ARG A 43 -8.15 9.47 -6.12
C ARG A 43 -8.26 8.39 -7.20
N ASN A 44 -8.87 8.71 -8.34
CA ASN A 44 -9.07 7.78 -9.45
C ASN A 44 -9.59 6.40 -8.98
N ASP A 45 -10.57 6.44 -8.06
CA ASP A 45 -11.24 5.30 -7.44
C ASP A 45 -10.43 4.47 -6.41
N GLU A 46 -9.12 4.71 -6.29
CA GLU A 46 -8.31 4.09 -5.24
C GLU A 46 -8.35 4.88 -3.92
N PRO A 47 -8.58 4.21 -2.77
CA PRO A 47 -8.47 4.83 -1.46
C PRO A 47 -7.00 5.09 -1.10
N GLN A 48 -6.71 6.34 -0.74
CA GLN A 48 -5.36 6.82 -0.51
C GLN A 48 -5.00 6.84 0.97
N PHE A 49 -5.79 7.52 1.81
CA PHE A 49 -5.60 7.57 3.26
C PHE A 49 -6.89 7.98 3.98
N LEU A 50 -6.91 7.80 5.30
CA LEU A 50 -7.99 8.20 6.19
C LEU A 50 -7.55 9.46 6.96
N HIS A 51 -8.39 10.50 6.99
CA HIS A 51 -8.13 11.73 7.72
C HIS A 51 -9.24 12.02 8.72
N GLU A 52 -8.89 12.49 9.91
CA GLU A 52 -9.84 12.88 10.95
C GLU A 52 -10.00 14.40 10.99
N THR A 53 -11.24 14.88 11.05
CA THR A 53 -11.54 16.30 11.13
C THR A 53 -12.82 16.57 11.92
N THR A 54 -12.95 17.76 12.52
CA THR A 54 -14.19 18.22 13.14
C THR A 54 -15.12 18.88 12.12
N GLY A 55 -16.44 18.77 12.33
CA GLY A 55 -17.43 19.36 11.41
C GLY A 55 -17.39 20.90 11.32
N ASP A 56 -16.85 21.56 12.34
CA ASP A 56 -16.72 23.02 12.38
C ASP A 56 -15.60 23.57 11.48
N THR A 57 -14.75 22.71 10.95
CA THR A 57 -13.66 23.14 10.08
C THR A 57 -14.17 23.78 8.79
N ALA A 58 -13.49 24.86 8.40
CA ALA A 58 -13.68 25.45 7.09
C ALA A 58 -13.12 24.51 6.02
N ILE A 59 -13.81 24.42 4.88
CA ILE A 59 -13.42 23.57 3.76
C ILE A 59 -12.05 23.97 3.21
N ASP A 60 -11.69 25.24 3.28
CA ASP A 60 -10.38 25.74 2.82
C ASP A 60 -9.23 25.10 3.60
N VAL A 61 -9.37 25.04 4.93
CA VAL A 61 -8.39 24.42 5.82
C VAL A 61 -8.36 22.91 5.58
N LEU A 62 -9.52 22.29 5.40
CA LEU A 62 -9.62 20.86 5.10
C LEU A 62 -8.92 20.49 3.78
N ILE A 63 -9.19 21.23 2.69
CA ILE A 63 -8.55 21.03 1.39
C ILE A 63 -7.03 21.22 1.52
N THR A 64 -6.59 22.26 2.22
CA THR A 64 -5.16 22.52 2.45
C THR A 64 -4.49 21.36 3.21
N ASN A 65 -5.15 20.84 4.25
CA ASN A 65 -4.62 19.72 5.02
C ASN A 65 -4.55 18.44 4.19
N ILE A 66 -5.64 18.09 3.51
CA ILE A 66 -5.72 16.88 2.66
C ILE A 66 -4.69 16.94 1.52
N THR A 67 -4.56 18.08 0.85
CA THR A 67 -3.60 18.25 -0.25
C THR A 67 -2.16 18.17 0.24
N THR A 68 -1.86 18.78 1.39
CA THR A 68 -0.53 18.69 2.01
C THR A 68 -0.18 17.26 2.40
N ILE A 69 -1.12 16.52 2.99
CA ILE A 69 -0.94 15.10 3.34
C ILE A 69 -0.74 14.27 2.07
N TYR A 70 -1.57 14.49 1.05
CA TYR A 70 -1.50 13.78 -0.22
C TYR A 70 -0.15 13.98 -0.93
N ASN A 71 0.29 15.24 -1.07
CA ASN A 71 1.57 15.55 -1.69
C ASN A 71 2.76 15.05 -0.87
N GLY A 72 2.67 15.14 0.47
CA GLY A 72 3.71 14.60 1.35
C GLY A 72 3.82 13.08 1.28
N ARG A 73 2.70 12.37 1.14
CA ARG A 73 2.71 10.92 0.86
C ARG A 73 3.38 10.61 -0.48
N LEU A 74 2.99 11.29 -1.56
CA LEU A 74 3.62 11.09 -2.87
C LEU A 74 5.13 11.30 -2.80
N LYS A 75 5.56 12.32 -2.07
CA LYS A 75 6.97 12.60 -1.84
C LYS A 75 7.69 11.43 -1.15
N ILE A 76 7.08 10.83 -0.13
CA ILE A 76 7.69 9.69 0.58
C ILE A 76 7.70 8.44 -0.29
N GLU A 77 6.67 8.24 -1.12
CA GLU A 77 6.66 7.15 -2.11
C GLU A 77 7.79 7.32 -3.14
N ARG A 78 8.08 8.55 -3.58
CA ARG A 78 9.21 8.84 -4.48
C ARG A 78 10.57 8.57 -3.84
N ILE A 79 10.81 9.10 -2.63
CA ILE A 79 12.06 8.88 -1.88
C ILE A 79 12.32 7.37 -1.69
N CYS A 80 11.26 6.60 -1.46
CA CYS A 80 11.35 5.19 -1.15
C CYS A 80 11.17 4.25 -2.37
N LEU A 81 11.03 4.79 -3.59
CA LEU A 81 10.97 3.98 -4.81
C LEU A 81 12.41 3.57 -5.17
N ASP A 82 12.66 2.26 -5.26
CA ASP A 82 13.99 1.67 -5.41
C ASP A 82 14.66 1.96 -6.79
N GLU A 83 14.05 2.79 -7.63
CA GLU A 83 14.50 3.12 -8.98
C GLU A 83 14.64 4.64 -9.18
N GLN A 84 15.61 5.25 -8.50
CA GLN A 84 16.15 6.57 -8.88
C GLN A 84 17.67 6.58 -8.83
N ILE A 85 18.30 5.56 -9.40
CA ILE A 85 19.72 5.66 -9.74
C ILE A 85 19.88 5.22 -11.19
N THR A 86 19.76 6.18 -12.11
CA THR A 86 20.54 6.27 -13.35
C THR A 86 20.11 7.51 -14.13
N GLU A 87 21.03 8.44 -14.35
CA GLU A 87 21.43 8.90 -15.69
C GLU A 87 22.49 10.03 -15.59
N LEU A 88 23.33 10.08 -16.64
CA LEU A 88 24.42 11.02 -16.93
C LEU A 88 25.82 10.62 -16.44
N LYS A 89 26.73 10.49 -17.42
CA LYS A 89 28.16 10.18 -17.27
C LYS A 89 28.93 11.48 -17.00
N LEU A 90 29.15 11.84 -15.74
CA LEU A 90 30.13 12.85 -15.35
C LEU A 90 31.04 12.29 -14.25
N ILE A 91 32.31 12.70 -14.27
CA ILE A 91 33.25 12.43 -13.18
C ILE A 91 32.79 13.27 -11.99
N ASP A 92 32.42 12.62 -10.89
CA ASP A 92 31.80 13.30 -9.75
C ASP A 92 32.86 13.93 -8.85
N GLU A 93 32.96 15.27 -8.90
CA GLU A 93 33.81 16.08 -8.02
C GLU A 93 33.44 15.92 -6.53
N TRP A 94 32.26 15.34 -6.23
CA TRP A 94 31.74 15.17 -4.88
C TRP A 94 32.02 13.78 -4.26
N ALA A 95 32.60 12.86 -5.03
CA ALA A 95 32.89 11.48 -4.63
C ALA A 95 33.69 11.36 -3.33
N GLU A 96 34.65 12.25 -3.10
CA GLU A 96 35.52 12.20 -1.92
C GLU A 96 34.85 12.76 -0.65
N LYS A 97 33.88 13.66 -0.78
CA LYS A 97 33.16 14.28 0.35
C LYS A 97 32.03 13.41 0.89
N CYS A 98 31.55 12.47 0.07
CA CYS A 98 30.38 11.64 0.30
C CYS A 98 30.72 10.24 0.86
N ARG A 99 31.63 10.13 1.85
CA ARG A 99 31.95 8.82 2.44
C ARG A 99 30.94 8.44 3.51
N PRO A 100 30.34 7.23 3.43
CA PRO A 100 29.45 6.78 4.47
C PRO A 100 30.20 6.58 5.78
N SER A 101 29.55 6.91 6.89
CA SER A 101 30.10 6.67 8.22
C SER A 101 30.10 5.17 8.53
N GLY A 102 31.20 4.66 9.08
CA GLY A 102 31.33 3.24 9.45
C GLY A 102 31.96 2.32 8.39
N GLY A 103 32.62 2.88 7.38
CA GLY A 103 33.39 2.15 6.35
C GLY A 103 32.61 1.87 5.08
N ASP A 104 33.34 1.69 3.98
CA ASP A 104 32.82 1.42 2.65
C ASP A 104 32.98 -0.05 2.26
N ALA A 105 31.92 -0.62 1.70
CA ALA A 105 31.99 -1.89 1.00
C ALA A 105 32.21 -1.59 -0.49
N PHE A 106 33.34 -2.03 -1.04
CA PHE A 106 33.60 -1.89 -2.46
C PHE A 106 32.75 -2.92 -3.23
N ASN A 107 31.64 -2.46 -3.78
CA ASN A 107 30.83 -3.25 -4.69
C ASN A 107 31.12 -2.76 -6.11
N LYS A 108 31.95 -3.52 -6.84
CA LYS A 108 32.31 -3.17 -8.21
C LYS A 108 31.09 -3.31 -9.10
N ASP A 109 30.62 -2.17 -9.56
CA ASP A 109 29.48 -2.10 -10.45
C ASP A 109 29.78 -2.84 -11.76
N THR A 110 28.88 -3.71 -12.22
CA THR A 110 29.06 -4.50 -13.45
C THR A 110 29.18 -3.62 -14.68
N MET A 111 28.61 -2.41 -14.61
CA MET A 111 28.67 -1.41 -15.68
C MET A 111 29.75 -0.34 -15.47
N GLY A 112 30.47 -0.35 -14.34
CA GLY A 112 31.60 0.56 -14.03
C GLY A 112 31.22 2.04 -13.92
N ARG A 113 29.99 2.36 -13.49
CA ARG A 113 29.44 3.72 -13.57
C ARG A 113 29.29 4.44 -12.23
N ARG A 114 29.30 3.70 -11.12
CA ARG A 114 29.39 4.26 -9.76
C ARG A 114 30.83 4.20 -9.26
N ASN A 115 31.16 5.02 -8.26
CA ASN A 115 32.46 5.00 -7.58
C ASN A 115 32.75 3.65 -6.89
N GLY A 116 31.77 2.74 -6.84
CA GLY A 116 31.86 1.41 -6.23
C GLY A 116 31.83 1.43 -4.71
N ILE A 117 31.79 2.61 -4.09
CA ILE A 117 31.77 2.84 -2.65
C ILE A 117 30.31 2.72 -2.17
N ALA A 118 29.91 1.54 -1.73
CA ALA A 118 28.61 1.32 -1.11
C ALA A 118 28.73 1.46 0.42
N PRO A 119 27.65 1.87 1.11
CA PRO A 119 27.58 1.75 2.56
C PRO A 119 27.79 0.29 3.00
N ASN A 120 28.40 0.11 4.17
CA ASN A 120 28.47 -1.19 4.83
C ASN A 120 27.06 -1.83 4.96
N GLU A 121 26.97 -3.16 4.95
CA GLU A 121 25.73 -3.93 5.01
C GLU A 121 24.85 -3.53 6.20
N HIS A 122 25.45 -3.23 7.35
CA HIS A 122 24.73 -2.71 8.51
C HIS A 122 24.04 -1.36 8.23
N MET A 123 24.75 -0.42 7.59
CA MET A 123 24.22 0.92 7.26
C MET A 123 23.18 0.87 6.14
N ALA A 124 23.37 0.01 5.14
CA ALA A 124 22.34 -0.32 4.17
C ALA A 124 21.09 -0.92 4.84
N GLY A 125 21.30 -1.77 5.86
CA GLY A 125 20.24 -2.30 6.71
C GLY A 125 19.46 -1.23 7.46
N VAL A 126 20.11 -0.15 7.93
CA VAL A 126 19.43 1.00 8.55
C VAL A 126 18.52 1.70 7.55
N LEU A 127 19.03 2.02 6.35
CA LEU A 127 18.22 2.66 5.29
C LEU A 127 17.01 1.81 4.91
N ASN A 128 17.20 0.50 4.75
CA ASN A 128 16.13 -0.44 4.41
C ASN A 128 15.07 -0.59 5.52
N LYS A 129 15.47 -0.48 6.79
CA LYS A 129 14.54 -0.50 7.92
C LYS A 129 13.74 0.80 7.96
N SER A 130 14.42 1.94 7.86
CA SER A 130 13.78 3.26 7.87
C SER A 130 12.86 3.47 6.67
N SER A 131 13.20 2.93 5.50
CA SER A 131 12.33 2.99 4.31
C SER A 131 11.08 2.13 4.46
N LYS A 132 11.20 0.93 5.04
CA LYS A 132 10.03 0.08 5.38
C LYS A 132 9.14 0.74 6.42
N GLU A 133 9.73 1.30 7.47
CA GLU A 133 9.00 2.03 8.52
C GLU A 133 8.23 3.23 7.95
N ALA A 134 8.88 4.04 7.10
CA ALA A 134 8.24 5.15 6.41
C ALA A 134 7.10 4.70 5.49
N LYS A 135 7.29 3.61 4.72
CA LYS A 135 6.24 3.01 3.88
C LYS A 135 5.07 2.51 4.73
N ASP A 136 5.33 1.81 5.82
CA ASP A 136 4.30 1.26 6.68
C ASP A 136 3.45 2.36 7.33
N MET A 137 4.07 3.51 7.66
CA MET A 137 3.37 4.70 8.16
C MET A 137 2.38 5.32 7.17
N ILE A 138 2.50 5.05 5.88
CA ILE A 138 1.72 5.73 4.83
C ILE A 138 0.90 4.75 4.00
N SER A 139 1.21 3.45 4.12
CA SER A 139 0.61 2.38 3.36
C SER A 139 -0.92 2.38 3.42
N LYS A 140 -1.54 1.94 2.31
CA LYS A 140 -2.99 1.75 2.18
C LYS A 140 -3.55 0.77 3.24
N LYS A 141 -2.71 -0.06 3.85
CA LYS A 141 -3.06 -1.00 4.94
C LYS A 141 -3.66 -0.28 6.15
N LYS A 142 -3.26 0.98 6.40
CA LYS A 142 -3.81 1.78 7.52
C LYS A 142 -5.30 2.04 7.42
N ILE A 143 -5.85 2.07 6.20
CA ILE A 143 -7.28 2.26 5.96
C ILE A 143 -8.07 1.03 6.46
N GLN A 144 -7.54 -0.17 6.25
CA GLN A 144 -8.14 -1.42 6.75
C GLN A 144 -8.11 -1.47 8.29
N ALA A 145 -7.06 -0.91 8.90
CA ALA A 145 -6.91 -0.79 10.34
C ALA A 145 -7.70 0.39 10.96
N ASP A 146 -8.41 1.20 10.17
CA ASP A 146 -9.13 2.42 10.59
C ASP A 146 -8.24 3.44 11.34
N ILE A 147 -6.93 3.47 11.01
CA ILE A 147 -5.93 4.40 11.56
C ILE A 147 -5.83 5.63 10.67
N CYS A 148 -5.89 6.81 11.28
CA CYS A 148 -5.87 8.09 10.58
C CYS A 148 -4.45 8.62 10.37
N VAL A 149 -4.30 9.40 9.30
CA VAL A 149 -3.05 10.02 8.88
C VAL A 149 -3.21 11.53 8.99
N ASP A 150 -2.28 12.13 9.72
CA ASP A 150 -2.20 13.57 9.96
C ASP A 150 -0.93 14.15 9.33
N GLN A 151 -0.89 15.48 9.17
CA GLN A 151 0.31 16.18 8.71
C GLN A 151 1.53 15.90 9.60
N LYS A 152 1.32 15.64 10.90
CA LYS A 152 2.39 15.27 11.84
C LYS A 152 3.02 13.94 11.44
N THR A 153 2.20 12.91 11.22
CA THR A 153 2.68 11.58 10.82
C THR A 153 3.48 11.60 9.51
N VAL A 154 3.13 12.48 8.57
CA VAL A 154 3.89 12.67 7.33
C VAL A 154 5.24 13.35 7.59
N LYS A 155 5.29 14.34 8.49
CA LYS A 155 6.55 14.98 8.91
C LYS A 155 7.46 13.98 9.64
N ASP A 156 6.90 13.21 10.57
CA ASP A 156 7.64 12.18 11.32
C ASP A 156 8.26 11.14 10.37
N ALA A 157 7.52 10.71 9.35
CA ALA A 157 8.02 9.82 8.31
C ALA A 157 9.15 10.43 7.47
N LEU A 158 9.07 11.72 7.12
CA LEU A 158 10.17 12.43 6.46
C LEU A 158 11.38 12.57 7.37
N ASP A 159 11.18 12.80 8.67
CA ASP A 159 12.26 12.97 9.64
C ASP A 159 12.99 11.65 9.93
N ILE A 160 12.29 10.52 9.91
CA ILE A 160 12.91 9.18 9.94
C ILE A 160 13.83 8.99 8.72
N LEU A 161 13.39 9.37 7.53
CA LEU A 161 14.21 9.29 6.31
C LEU A 161 15.41 10.24 6.38
N ARG A 162 15.22 11.49 6.83
CA ARG A 162 16.32 12.44 7.05
C ARG A 162 17.34 11.93 8.06
N GLY A 163 16.86 11.42 9.19
CA GLY A 163 17.71 10.85 10.24
C GLY A 163 18.53 9.68 9.72
N ALA A 164 17.91 8.77 8.95
CA ALA A 164 18.61 7.65 8.33
C ALA A 164 19.70 8.11 7.34
N VAL A 165 19.40 9.11 6.50
CA VAL A 165 20.39 9.70 5.58
C VAL A 165 21.52 10.38 6.35
N MET A 166 21.25 11.11 7.43
CA MET A 166 22.29 11.75 8.25
C MET A 166 23.18 10.73 8.97
N ILE A 167 22.64 9.59 9.40
CA ILE A 167 23.41 8.52 10.04
C ILE A 167 24.39 7.90 9.04
N VAL A 168 23.93 7.61 7.83
CA VAL A 168 24.79 7.00 6.80
C VAL A 168 25.74 8.04 6.20
N TYR A 169 25.27 9.25 5.93
CA TYR A 169 25.99 10.34 5.27
C TYR A 169 25.94 11.63 6.11
N PRO A 170 26.82 11.79 7.11
CA PRO A 170 26.80 12.96 8.00
C PRO A 170 27.21 14.27 7.29
N MET A 171 27.98 14.17 6.20
CA MET A 171 28.34 15.31 5.35
C MET A 171 27.23 15.67 4.35
N GLY A 172 26.10 14.95 4.40
CA GLY A 172 24.99 15.06 3.49
C GLY A 172 25.24 14.39 2.15
N LEU A 173 24.18 14.29 1.34
CA LEU A 173 24.22 13.81 -0.03
C LEU A 173 24.67 14.92 -0.99
N PRO A 174 25.09 14.60 -2.23
CA PRO A 174 25.44 15.61 -3.21
C PRO A 174 24.26 16.56 -3.51
N PRO A 175 24.49 17.87 -3.76
CA PRO A 175 23.42 18.83 -4.02
C PRO A 175 22.54 18.48 -5.23
N HIS A 176 23.07 17.74 -6.19
CA HIS A 176 22.39 17.31 -7.42
C HIS A 176 21.65 15.97 -7.27
N ASP A 177 21.75 15.32 -6.11
CA ASP A 177 21.07 14.06 -5.84
C ASP A 177 19.55 14.28 -5.68
N PRO A 178 18.68 13.54 -6.41
CA PRO A 178 17.24 13.66 -6.29
C PRO A 178 16.74 13.50 -4.86
N ILE A 179 17.30 12.59 -4.06
CA ILE A 179 16.85 12.37 -2.67
C ILE A 179 17.08 13.63 -1.83
N ARG A 180 18.22 14.30 -2.04
CA ARG A 180 18.53 15.56 -1.36
C ARG A 180 17.60 16.68 -1.81
N MET A 181 17.38 16.81 -3.12
CA MET A 181 16.49 17.81 -3.69
C MET A 181 15.06 17.65 -3.18
N GLU A 182 14.58 16.41 -3.10
CA GLU A 182 13.29 16.09 -2.50
C GLU A 182 13.29 16.48 -1.02
N LEU A 183 14.26 16.04 -0.20
CA LEU A 183 14.32 16.37 1.23
C LEU A 183 14.36 17.88 1.53
N GLU A 184 15.03 18.67 0.69
CA GLU A 184 15.16 20.14 0.78
C GLU A 184 14.01 20.92 0.12
N ASN A 185 13.02 20.24 -0.49
CA ASN A 185 11.90 20.84 -1.25
C ASN A 185 12.33 21.68 -2.48
N LYS A 186 13.46 21.34 -3.11
CA LYS A 186 13.95 21.98 -4.35
C LYS A 186 13.65 21.12 -5.59
N GLU A 187 12.67 20.23 -5.49
CA GLU A 187 12.32 19.29 -6.55
C GLU A 187 11.83 20.01 -7.80
N GLN A 188 12.48 19.73 -8.94
CA GLN A 188 12.00 20.12 -10.26
C GLN A 188 11.16 18.97 -10.79
N LEU A 189 9.84 19.14 -10.77
CA LEU A 189 8.88 18.14 -11.23
C LEU A 189 8.48 18.33 -12.69
N ASP A 190 9.07 19.30 -13.40
CA ASP A 190 8.70 19.61 -14.77
C ASP A 190 9.14 18.51 -15.74
N GLY A 191 8.20 18.00 -16.55
CA GLY A 191 8.45 16.94 -17.54
C GLY A 191 8.38 15.50 -17.01
N THR A 192 8.32 15.29 -15.68
CA THR A 192 8.26 13.95 -15.08
C THR A 192 6.81 13.48 -14.90
N GLN A 193 6.56 12.16 -14.99
CA GLN A 193 5.24 11.56 -14.73
C GLN A 193 4.68 11.93 -13.34
N ALA A 194 5.56 12.11 -12.35
CA ALA A 194 5.21 12.57 -11.00
C ALA A 194 4.51 13.95 -10.96
N SER A 195 4.75 14.82 -11.95
CA SER A 195 4.10 16.14 -12.07
C SER A 195 2.58 16.03 -12.25
N LEU A 196 2.13 15.02 -12.99
CA LEU A 196 0.71 14.76 -13.23
C LEU A 196 0.00 14.35 -11.94
N GLU A 197 0.74 13.76 -11.00
CA GLU A 197 0.21 13.33 -9.72
C GLU A 197 0.24 14.44 -8.67
N VAL A 198 1.20 15.36 -8.67
CA VAL A 198 1.19 16.46 -7.69
C VAL A 198 0.02 17.43 -7.97
N ILE A 199 -0.67 17.83 -6.90
CA ILE A 199 -1.80 18.78 -6.96
C ILE A 199 -1.43 19.99 -6.08
N PRO A 200 -1.29 21.20 -6.63
CA PRO A 200 -1.06 22.37 -5.81
C PRO A 200 -2.32 22.72 -5.02
N VAL A 201 -2.13 23.32 -3.84
CA VAL A 201 -3.23 23.62 -2.89
C VAL A 201 -4.32 24.47 -3.54
N ASP A 202 -3.96 25.41 -4.41
CA ASP A 202 -4.91 26.31 -5.07
C ASP A 202 -5.78 25.63 -6.13
N ASN A 203 -5.24 24.61 -6.82
CA ASN A 203 -5.94 23.89 -7.88
C ASN A 203 -6.55 22.57 -7.39
N ALA A 204 -6.79 22.44 -6.09
CA ALA A 204 -7.37 21.25 -5.50
C ALA A 204 -8.86 21.43 -5.20
N ASP A 205 -9.65 20.48 -5.70
CA ASP A 205 -11.08 20.38 -5.41
C ASP A 205 -11.39 19.05 -4.73
N LEU A 206 -12.27 19.10 -3.73
CA LEU A 206 -12.73 17.93 -3.00
C LEU A 206 -14.21 17.68 -3.32
N TRP A 207 -14.53 16.46 -3.72
CA TRP A 207 -15.87 16.05 -4.09
C TRP A 207 -16.44 15.05 -3.09
N TRP A 208 -17.67 15.29 -2.66
CA TRP A 208 -18.40 14.39 -1.78
C TRP A 208 -19.80 14.14 -2.34
N ALA A 209 -20.18 12.86 -2.45
CA ALA A 209 -21.50 12.44 -2.92
C ALA A 209 -21.96 13.12 -4.25
N GLY A 210 -21.03 13.33 -5.18
CA GLY A 210 -21.31 14.00 -6.47
C GLY A 210 -21.45 15.52 -6.41
N LYS A 211 -21.19 16.15 -5.25
CA LYS A 211 -21.16 17.60 -5.08
C LYS A 211 -19.75 18.08 -4.76
N GLN A 212 -19.35 19.18 -5.37
CA GLN A 212 -18.09 19.87 -5.04
C GLN A 212 -18.22 20.55 -3.68
N LEU A 213 -17.21 20.39 -2.83
CA LEU A 213 -17.06 21.12 -1.60
C LEU A 213 -16.47 22.49 -1.92
N LEU A 214 -17.29 23.53 -1.78
CA LEU A 214 -16.91 24.89 -2.14
C LEU A 214 -16.09 25.52 -1.02
N ARG A 215 -15.06 26.24 -1.44
CA ARG A 215 -14.22 27.05 -0.56
C ARG A 215 -15.03 28.13 0.15
N GLY A 216 -14.71 28.40 1.42
CA GLY A 216 -15.42 29.35 2.29
C GLY A 216 -16.64 28.83 3.07
N LYS A 217 -17.14 27.61 2.80
CA LYS A 217 -18.20 26.98 3.62
C LYS A 217 -17.62 26.09 4.72
N LYS A 218 -18.45 25.73 5.70
CA LYS A 218 -18.07 24.76 6.74
C LYS A 218 -18.44 23.36 6.32
N LEU A 219 -17.72 22.39 6.85
CA LEU A 219 -18.00 20.98 6.58
C LEU A 219 -19.39 20.55 7.09
N LYS A 220 -19.84 21.15 8.21
CA LYS A 220 -21.21 20.99 8.78
C LYS A 220 -22.34 21.32 7.79
N ASP A 221 -22.13 22.21 6.83
CA ASP A 221 -23.18 22.58 5.86
C ASP A 221 -23.49 21.43 4.88
N TYR A 222 -22.54 20.51 4.71
CA TYR A 222 -22.66 19.35 3.83
C TYR A 222 -23.10 18.10 4.59
N ILE A 223 -22.46 17.82 5.72
CA ILE A 223 -22.69 16.60 6.51
C ILE A 223 -23.88 16.75 7.47
N GLY A 224 -24.16 17.98 7.89
CA GLY A 224 -25.05 18.30 9.01
C GLY A 224 -24.32 18.26 10.36
N ASN A 225 -25.09 18.18 11.44
CA ASN A 225 -24.60 18.19 12.83
C ASN A 225 -24.03 16.84 13.32
N ASN A 226 -23.88 15.85 12.43
CA ASN A 226 -23.42 14.53 12.80
C ASN A 226 -21.89 14.43 12.70
N GLU A 227 -21.23 14.34 13.85
CA GLU A 227 -19.78 14.25 13.97
C GLU A 227 -19.25 12.81 14.04
N LYS A 228 -20.12 11.78 13.89
CA LYS A 228 -19.72 10.36 13.85
C LYS A 228 -19.76 9.76 12.44
N THR A 229 -19.82 10.59 11.41
CA THR A 229 -19.95 10.13 10.02
C THR A 229 -18.61 9.70 9.44
N LYS A 230 -18.60 8.56 8.75
CA LYS A 230 -17.53 8.17 7.83
C LYS A 230 -17.89 8.63 6.43
N ILE A 231 -17.00 9.37 5.79
CA ILE A 231 -17.21 9.99 4.49
C ILE A 231 -16.15 9.52 3.52
N ILE A 232 -16.54 9.35 2.26
CA ILE A 232 -15.62 9.09 1.16
C ILE A 232 -15.58 10.35 0.30
N ALA A 233 -14.43 10.99 0.24
CA ALA A 233 -14.23 12.20 -0.54
C ALA A 233 -13.20 11.96 -1.66
N LYS A 234 -13.48 12.45 -2.86
CA LYS A 234 -12.60 12.31 -4.03
C LYS A 234 -11.80 13.59 -4.25
N LEU A 235 -10.48 13.48 -4.31
CA LEU A 235 -9.57 14.59 -4.59
C LEU A 235 -9.34 14.70 -6.10
N GLN A 236 -9.54 15.88 -6.68
CA GLN A 236 -9.34 16.16 -8.10
C GLN A 236 -8.62 17.49 -8.33
N LYS A 237 -8.02 17.62 -9.53
CA LYS A 237 -7.48 18.89 -10.04
C LYS A 237 -8.63 19.76 -10.56
N LEU A 238 -8.53 21.06 -10.32
CA LEU A 238 -9.47 22.06 -10.81
C LEU A 238 -9.56 21.96 -12.35
N GLY A 239 -10.78 21.81 -12.87
CA GLY A 239 -11.06 21.64 -14.30
C GLY A 239 -11.27 20.20 -14.79
N GLN A 240 -11.06 19.17 -13.97
CA GLN A 240 -11.32 17.76 -14.31
C GLN A 240 -12.80 17.34 -14.20
N GLY A 241 -13.72 18.30 -13.99
CA GLY A 241 -15.15 18.04 -13.88
C GLY A 241 -15.53 17.23 -12.63
N ALA A 242 -16.78 16.76 -12.58
CA ALA A 242 -17.23 15.87 -11.51
C ALA A 242 -16.57 14.50 -11.65
N PRO A 243 -16.17 13.86 -10.55
CA PRO A 243 -15.57 12.53 -10.61
C PRO A 243 -16.57 11.51 -11.14
N GLY A 244 -16.08 10.60 -11.98
CA GLY A 244 -16.86 9.48 -12.48
C GLY A 244 -17.48 8.67 -11.35
N ARG A 245 -18.67 8.12 -11.61
CA ARG A 245 -19.33 7.19 -10.69
C ARG A 245 -18.57 5.88 -10.70
N GLU A 246 -18.19 5.41 -9.51
CA GLU A 246 -17.55 4.10 -9.36
C GLU A 246 -18.49 3.00 -9.86
N PRO A 247 -17.96 1.96 -10.53
CA PRO A 247 -18.75 0.76 -10.81
C PRO A 247 -19.24 0.18 -9.49
N VAL A 248 -20.50 -0.26 -9.47
CA VAL A 248 -21.14 -0.79 -8.26
C VAL A 248 -20.50 -2.10 -7.80
N VAL A 249 -19.82 -2.80 -8.71
CA VAL A 249 -19.16 -4.09 -8.48
C VAL A 249 -17.66 -3.88 -8.62
N SER A 250 -16.89 -4.33 -7.64
CA SER A 250 -15.42 -4.31 -7.74
C SER A 250 -14.92 -5.32 -8.78
N GLU A 251 -13.71 -5.15 -9.30
CA GLU A 251 -13.15 -6.10 -10.28
C GLU A 251 -13.01 -7.52 -9.72
N GLN A 252 -12.72 -7.65 -8.43
CA GLN A 252 -12.61 -8.96 -7.76
C GLN A 252 -13.96 -9.64 -7.65
N GLU A 253 -14.99 -8.92 -7.18
CA GLU A 253 -16.36 -9.42 -7.13
C GLU A 253 -16.89 -9.72 -8.53
N GLN A 254 -16.52 -8.93 -9.54
CA GLN A 254 -16.89 -9.16 -10.93
C GLN A 254 -16.26 -10.46 -11.45
N LYS A 255 -14.99 -10.73 -11.13
CA LYS A 255 -14.32 -12.01 -11.47
C LYS A 255 -14.99 -13.20 -10.78
N GLU A 256 -15.31 -13.08 -9.51
CA GLU A 256 -16.02 -14.12 -8.75
C GLU A 256 -17.43 -14.35 -9.31
N MET A 257 -18.14 -13.29 -9.67
CA MET A 257 -19.44 -13.34 -10.30
C MET A 257 -19.37 -14.05 -11.66
N MET A 258 -18.40 -13.68 -12.51
CA MET A 258 -18.18 -14.35 -13.80
C MET A 258 -17.84 -15.83 -13.60
N ALA A 259 -16.97 -16.16 -12.63
CA ALA A 259 -16.62 -17.54 -12.30
C ALA A 259 -17.82 -18.35 -11.80
N TYR A 260 -18.68 -17.75 -10.97
CA TYR A 260 -19.92 -18.35 -10.50
C TYR A 260 -20.88 -18.64 -11.65
N TYR A 261 -21.12 -17.67 -12.54
CA TYR A 261 -21.99 -17.86 -13.70
C TYR A 261 -21.43 -18.90 -14.66
N TYR A 262 -20.12 -18.93 -14.88
CA TYR A 262 -19.46 -19.93 -15.71
C TYR A 262 -19.63 -21.34 -15.13
N ARG A 263 -19.33 -21.54 -13.83
CA ARG A 263 -19.56 -22.83 -13.15
C ARG A 263 -21.02 -23.28 -13.22
N LYS A 264 -21.96 -22.34 -13.08
CA LYS A 264 -23.39 -22.63 -13.18
C LYS A 264 -23.80 -23.01 -14.60
N GLN A 265 -23.23 -22.36 -15.62
CA GLN A 265 -23.44 -22.70 -17.02
C GLN A 265 -22.84 -24.07 -17.36
N GLU A 266 -21.64 -24.38 -16.88
CA GLU A 266 -21.03 -25.71 -17.04
C GLU A 266 -21.86 -26.81 -16.37
N ALA A 267 -22.31 -26.58 -15.14
CA ALA A 267 -23.18 -27.52 -14.43
C ALA A 267 -24.51 -27.73 -15.15
N ALA A 268 -25.13 -26.64 -15.65
CA ALA A 268 -26.36 -26.72 -16.43
C ALA A 268 -26.16 -27.42 -17.78
N LYS A 269 -25.03 -27.15 -18.46
CA LYS A 269 -24.67 -27.84 -19.71
C LYS A 269 -24.39 -29.31 -19.47
N LYS A 270 -23.73 -29.66 -18.36
CA LYS A 270 -23.51 -31.05 -17.95
C LYS A 270 -24.83 -31.77 -17.68
N LEU A 271 -25.72 -31.14 -16.92
CA LEU A 271 -27.06 -31.70 -16.65
C LEU A 271 -27.90 -31.85 -17.93
N ALA A 272 -27.77 -30.94 -18.88
CA ALA A 272 -28.46 -31.04 -20.17
C ALA A 272 -27.84 -32.08 -21.12
N ALA A 273 -26.55 -32.38 -20.97
CA ALA A 273 -25.83 -33.39 -21.74
C ALA A 273 -25.87 -34.78 -21.09
N ASP A 274 -26.29 -34.89 -19.82
CA ASP A 274 -26.62 -36.15 -19.18
C ASP A 274 -27.92 -36.68 -19.82
N ASP A 275 -27.79 -37.36 -20.96
CA ASP A 275 -28.82 -38.24 -21.49
C ASP A 275 -29.13 -39.31 -20.41
N GLU A 276 -30.40 -39.68 -20.21
CA GLU A 276 -30.89 -40.56 -19.13
C GLU A 276 -30.13 -41.90 -18.97
N ASP A 277 -29.30 -42.26 -19.95
CA ASP A 277 -28.35 -43.38 -19.98
C ASP A 277 -27.07 -43.19 -19.13
N SER A 278 -26.83 -42.01 -18.52
CA SER A 278 -25.69 -41.83 -17.59
C SER A 278 -25.72 -42.82 -16.42
N PHE A 279 -26.90 -43.32 -16.04
CA PHE A 279 -27.05 -44.39 -15.05
C PHE A 279 -26.45 -45.74 -15.54
N LEU A 280 -26.51 -46.05 -16.84
CA LEU A 280 -25.98 -47.28 -17.42
C LEU A 280 -24.45 -47.37 -17.39
N ASN A 281 -23.78 -46.21 -17.40
CA ASN A 281 -22.32 -46.11 -17.30
C ASN A 281 -21.84 -45.94 -15.84
N SER A 282 -22.74 -45.96 -14.86
CA SER A 282 -22.38 -45.84 -13.44
C SER A 282 -21.72 -47.12 -12.93
N GLU A 283 -20.78 -46.98 -11.99
CA GLU A 283 -20.12 -48.11 -11.35
C GLU A 283 -21.09 -49.10 -10.67
N TRP A 284 -22.28 -48.63 -10.29
CA TRP A 284 -23.34 -49.45 -9.69
C TRP A 284 -24.05 -50.36 -10.71
N ALA A 285 -24.12 -49.95 -11.98
CA ALA A 285 -24.74 -50.75 -13.05
C ALA A 285 -23.82 -51.89 -13.55
N ASP A 286 -22.53 -51.88 -13.21
CA ASP A 286 -21.58 -52.94 -13.58
C ASP A 286 -21.74 -54.18 -12.69
N ASN A 287 -22.41 -55.20 -13.22
CA ASN A 287 -22.61 -56.48 -12.53
C ASN A 287 -21.29 -57.24 -12.22
N GLN A 288 -20.16 -56.83 -12.79
CA GLN A 288 -18.85 -57.42 -12.52
C GLN A 288 -17.99 -56.59 -11.55
N MET A 289 -18.51 -55.50 -11.00
CA MET A 289 -17.76 -54.59 -10.12
C MET A 289 -17.15 -55.30 -8.91
N LEU A 290 -17.92 -56.18 -8.25
CA LEU A 290 -17.44 -56.92 -7.07
C LEU A 290 -16.30 -57.89 -7.43
N LYS A 291 -16.41 -58.55 -8.59
CA LYS A 291 -15.39 -59.45 -9.12
C LYS A 291 -14.10 -58.70 -9.45
N LYS A 292 -14.21 -57.53 -10.10
CA LYS A 292 -13.06 -56.64 -10.38
C LYS A 292 -12.41 -56.13 -9.10
N LYS A 293 -13.19 -55.75 -8.07
CA LYS A 293 -12.68 -55.34 -6.75
C LYS A 293 -11.92 -56.48 -6.06
N PHE A 294 -12.45 -57.69 -6.08
CA PHE A 294 -11.79 -58.85 -5.46
C PHE A 294 -10.51 -59.28 -6.19
N GLN A 295 -10.46 -59.06 -7.51
CA GLN A 295 -9.29 -59.34 -8.35
C GLN A 295 -8.28 -58.17 -8.41
N GLY A 296 -8.55 -57.05 -7.72
CA GLY A 296 -7.67 -55.86 -7.71
C GLY A 296 -7.66 -55.05 -9.02
N LEU A 297 -8.64 -55.25 -9.90
CA LEU A 297 -8.72 -54.69 -11.26
C LEU A 297 -9.51 -53.37 -11.32
N THR A 298 -9.36 -52.48 -10.34
CA THR A 298 -10.19 -51.26 -10.21
C THR A 298 -9.68 -50.05 -11.00
N ASN A 299 -8.41 -50.04 -11.44
CA ASN A 299 -7.78 -48.89 -12.12
C ASN A 299 -7.01 -49.32 -13.39
N ILE A 300 -7.70 -49.97 -14.33
CA ILE A 300 -7.08 -50.33 -15.61
C ILE A 300 -7.30 -49.19 -16.61
N ARG A 301 -6.24 -48.43 -16.91
CA ARG A 301 -6.24 -47.44 -18.00
C ARG A 301 -5.67 -48.11 -19.25
N PHE A 302 -6.52 -48.37 -20.23
CA PHE A 302 -6.07 -48.85 -21.54
C PHE A 302 -5.55 -47.65 -22.35
N LEU A 303 -4.25 -47.65 -22.64
CA LEU A 303 -3.61 -46.67 -23.50
C LEU A 303 -3.76 -47.16 -24.94
N ILE A 304 -4.76 -46.64 -25.65
CA ILE A 304 -4.99 -46.99 -27.06
C ILE A 304 -4.04 -46.15 -27.91
N PHE A 305 -2.99 -46.78 -28.44
CA PHE A 305 -2.19 -46.21 -29.52
C PHE A 305 -2.94 -46.41 -30.83
N PHE A 306 -3.47 -45.32 -31.41
CA PHE A 306 -3.87 -45.31 -32.81
C PHE A 306 -2.60 -45.34 -33.68
N VAL A 307 -2.27 -46.51 -34.20
CA VAL A 307 -1.30 -46.64 -35.29
C VAL A 307 -2.02 -46.22 -36.56
N ASN A 308 -1.73 -45.00 -37.05
CA ASN A 308 -2.14 -44.58 -38.39
C ASN A 308 -1.53 -45.53 -39.42
N GLU A 309 -2.38 -46.07 -40.29
CA GLU A 309 -2.04 -47.03 -41.33
C GLU A 309 -0.92 -46.50 -42.25
N ALA A 310 0.16 -47.26 -42.36
CA ALA A 310 1.10 -47.21 -43.49
C ALA A 310 1.01 -48.55 -44.25
N PRO A 311 1.05 -48.55 -45.60
CA PRO A 311 0.64 -49.71 -46.38
C PRO A 311 1.70 -50.81 -46.45
N ILE A 312 1.28 -52.01 -46.06
CA ILE A 312 1.57 -53.33 -46.64
C ILE A 312 3.01 -53.56 -47.16
N MET A 313 3.83 -54.27 -46.37
CA MET A 313 4.72 -55.31 -46.91
C MET A 313 4.80 -56.54 -45.98
N LYS A 314 4.69 -57.69 -46.64
CA LYS A 314 4.58 -59.09 -46.21
C LYS A 314 5.58 -59.55 -45.13
N ASN A 315 5.05 -60.07 -44.01
CA ASN A 315 5.39 -61.36 -43.34
C ASN A 315 4.97 -61.31 -41.85
N PRO A 316 4.19 -62.26 -41.31
CA PRO A 316 3.83 -62.26 -39.90
C PRO A 316 4.93 -62.94 -39.09
N PHE A 317 5.79 -62.17 -38.42
CA PHE A 317 6.52 -62.67 -37.25
C PHE A 317 5.70 -62.30 -36.01
N ILE A 318 5.05 -63.30 -35.43
CA ILE A 318 4.47 -63.22 -34.09
C ILE A 318 5.64 -63.12 -33.12
N PHE A 319 5.93 -61.91 -32.62
CA PHE A 319 6.81 -61.74 -31.47
C PHE A 319 5.97 -61.89 -30.20
N VAL A 320 6.01 -63.08 -29.60
CA VAL A 320 5.75 -63.24 -28.18
C VAL A 320 7.02 -62.74 -27.47
N ALA A 321 6.92 -61.61 -26.77
CA ALA A 321 7.99 -61.15 -25.89
C ALA A 321 7.55 -61.35 -24.45
N ASP A 322 8.15 -62.37 -23.85
CA ASP A 322 8.09 -62.72 -22.45
C ASP A 322 8.54 -61.60 -21.52
N VAL A 323 8.03 -61.71 -20.30
CA VAL A 323 8.41 -61.00 -19.08
C VAL A 323 9.92 -60.86 -18.94
N VAL A 324 10.43 -59.63 -18.90
CA VAL A 324 11.75 -59.33 -18.33
C VAL A 324 11.65 -58.13 -17.38
N VAL A 325 11.88 -58.44 -16.11
CA VAL A 325 12.18 -57.54 -15.01
C VAL A 325 13.52 -56.85 -15.31
N GLY A 326 13.59 -55.51 -15.29
CA GLY A 326 14.88 -54.83 -15.41
C GLY A 326 14.82 -53.32 -15.57
N VAL A 327 15.12 -52.63 -14.47
CA VAL A 327 15.47 -51.21 -14.32
C VAL A 327 16.25 -50.65 -15.52
N PHE A 328 15.77 -49.58 -16.15
CA PHE A 328 16.64 -48.64 -16.89
C PHE A 328 16.21 -47.18 -16.68
N ALA A 329 17.23 -46.36 -16.52
CA ALA A 329 17.25 -45.05 -15.90
C ALA A 329 16.49 -43.97 -16.68
N VAL A 330 15.83 -43.10 -15.91
CA VAL A 330 15.35 -41.79 -16.35
C VAL A 330 16.56 -40.93 -16.69
N THR A 331 16.74 -40.59 -17.96
CA THR A 331 17.47 -39.40 -18.38
C THR A 331 16.51 -38.53 -19.20
N TRP A 332 16.06 -37.47 -18.56
CA TRP A 332 15.31 -36.38 -19.17
C TRP A 332 16.29 -35.57 -20.01
N GLN A 333 16.11 -35.57 -21.32
CA GLN A 333 16.75 -34.59 -22.19
C GLN A 333 15.67 -33.89 -23.00
N SER A 334 15.49 -32.62 -22.65
CA SER A 334 14.60 -31.64 -23.24
C SER A 334 14.74 -31.59 -24.77
N PHE A 335 13.61 -31.58 -25.49
CA PHE A 335 13.49 -30.83 -26.74
C PHE A 335 12.00 -30.52 -27.01
N LEU A 336 11.76 -29.20 -27.12
CA LEU A 336 10.54 -28.46 -27.48
C LEU A 336 9.47 -28.28 -26.40
#